data_AF-A0A9E3PZU6-F1
#
_entry.id   AF-A0A9E3PZU6-F1
#
_cell.length_a   1.000
_cell.length_b   1.000
_cell.length_c   1.000
_cell.angle_alpha   90.00
_cell.angle_beta   90.00
_cell.angle_gamma   90.00
#
_symmetry.space_group_name_H-M   'P 1'
#
loop_
_entity.id
_entity.type
_entity.pdbx_description
1 polymer ?
#
loop_
_entity_poly.entity_id
_entity_poly.type
_entity_poly.pdbx_seq_one_letter_code
_entity_poly.pdbx_strand_id
1 'polypeptide(L)'
;MIEETTVEEALATQPLRVFLGSEIMVGYDAELISPKRYSLKVFREWFGTRAETHPEGATAYVLQLGHEQPPALWTADLPEGLARFKEQPYLLAHELDLATCPAIEVQIQKRAQRPAAPTNLRVFEDGAHPTYTTGQDIAVNWTPTSELRFGFNVVQNLECRADATVVQVLTTGGTLKGELAFAGNTGAATITNPQLVALMGTEADFKLRAFYSLAGLRSLNFDEITVRKT
;
A
#
# COMPACT_ATOMS: atom_id res chain seq x y z
N MET A 1 2.11 -40.13 -5.92
CA MET A 1 0.97 -40.27 -4.99
C MET A 1 1.00 -39.00 -4.16
N ILE A 2 0.11 -38.03 -4.43
CA ILE A 2 0.03 -36.84 -3.58
C ILE A 2 -1.03 -37.17 -2.54
N GLU A 3 -0.58 -37.38 -1.30
CA GLU A 3 -1.46 -37.56 -0.15
C GLU A 3 -2.28 -36.27 0.02
N GLU A 4 -3.61 -36.41 0.16
CA GLU A 4 -4.41 -35.31 0.73
C GLU A 4 -3.84 -35.02 2.12
N THR A 5 -3.14 -33.91 2.26
CA THR A 5 -2.61 -33.46 3.55
C THR A 5 -3.60 -32.51 4.21
N THR A 6 -3.74 -32.64 5.51
CA THR A 6 -4.63 -31.76 6.30
C THR A 6 -4.05 -30.35 6.39
N VAL A 7 -4.88 -29.34 6.68
CA VAL A 7 -4.40 -27.94 6.82
C VAL A 7 -3.36 -27.84 7.96
N GLU A 8 -3.51 -28.66 8.99
CA GLU A 8 -2.57 -28.77 10.10
C GLU A 8 -1.22 -29.33 9.68
N GLU A 9 -1.22 -30.43 8.90
CA GLU A 9 0.00 -31.02 8.33
C GLU A 9 0.68 -30.07 7.35
N ALA A 10 -0.10 -29.31 6.58
CA ALA A 10 0.43 -28.34 5.63
C ALA A 10 1.17 -27.19 6.34
N LEU A 11 0.62 -26.68 7.45
CA LEU A 11 1.25 -25.60 8.23
C LEU A 11 2.44 -26.04 9.07
N ALA A 12 2.51 -27.32 9.44
CA ALA A 12 3.66 -27.86 10.15
C ALA A 12 4.96 -27.78 9.32
N THR A 13 4.83 -27.61 8.00
CA THR A 13 5.96 -27.59 7.07
C THR A 13 6.26 -26.19 6.53
N GLN A 14 5.25 -25.41 6.11
CA GLN A 14 5.39 -24.03 5.64
C GLN A 14 4.10 -23.19 5.85
N PRO A 15 4.18 -21.85 5.90
CA PRO A 15 2.99 -21.00 5.88
C PRO A 15 2.13 -21.22 4.63
N LEU A 16 0.81 -21.15 4.78
CA LEU A 16 -0.14 -21.31 3.69
C LEU A 16 -0.32 -20.00 2.90
N ARG A 17 -0.62 -20.09 1.61
CA ARG A 17 -1.08 -18.92 0.84
C ARG A 17 -2.59 -18.94 0.72
N VAL A 18 -3.23 -17.86 1.15
CA VAL A 18 -4.68 -17.71 1.12
C VAL A 18 -5.02 -16.65 0.09
N PHE A 19 -5.76 -17.06 -0.95
CA PHE A 19 -6.32 -16.19 -1.97
C PHE A 19 -7.81 -16.02 -1.68
N LEU A 20 -8.25 -14.78 -1.53
CA LEU A 20 -9.64 -14.43 -1.29
C LEU A 20 -10.00 -13.20 -2.12
N GLY A 21 -10.67 -13.40 -3.25
CA GLY A 21 -10.87 -12.33 -4.23
C GLY A 21 -9.54 -11.82 -4.77
N SER A 22 -9.27 -10.51 -4.61
CA SER A 22 -7.98 -9.90 -4.97
C SER A 22 -6.96 -9.88 -3.81
N GLU A 23 -7.35 -10.31 -2.61
CA GLU A 23 -6.46 -10.41 -1.46
C GLU A 23 -5.59 -11.66 -1.52
N ILE A 24 -4.29 -11.47 -1.23
CA ILE A 24 -3.34 -12.55 -1.03
C ILE A 24 -2.73 -12.39 0.36
N MET A 25 -2.86 -13.44 1.16
CA MET A 25 -2.46 -13.44 2.55
C MET A 25 -1.60 -14.66 2.86
N VAL A 26 -0.77 -14.52 3.89
CA VAL A 26 0.02 -15.63 4.45
C VAL A 26 -0.70 -16.16 5.67
N GLY A 27 -1.21 -17.38 5.56
CA GLY A 27 -1.85 -18.11 6.64
C GLY A 27 -0.84 -18.80 7.56
N TYR A 28 -1.06 -18.71 8.86
CA TYR A 28 -0.31 -19.36 9.94
C TYR A 28 -1.27 -19.72 11.08
N ASP A 29 -0.82 -20.55 12.02
CA ASP A 29 -1.63 -21.01 13.18
C ASP A 29 -3.04 -21.48 12.78
N ALA A 30 -3.18 -22.56 12.00
CA ALA A 30 -4.51 -23.15 11.79
C ALA A 30 -4.94 -23.94 13.01
N GLU A 31 -6.21 -23.79 13.35
CA GLU A 31 -6.88 -24.54 14.40
C GLU A 31 -8.11 -25.23 13.81
N LEU A 32 -8.20 -26.54 13.99
CA LEU A 32 -9.40 -27.31 13.64
C LEU A 32 -10.52 -26.96 14.61
N ILE A 33 -11.59 -26.35 14.10
CA ILE A 33 -12.75 -25.97 14.93
C ILE A 33 -13.85 -27.03 14.83
N SER A 34 -13.98 -27.67 13.66
CA SER A 34 -14.93 -28.77 13.44
C SER A 34 -14.52 -29.54 12.18
N PRO A 35 -15.13 -30.72 11.89
CA PRO A 35 -14.73 -31.51 10.74
C PRO A 35 -14.67 -30.69 9.44
N LYS A 36 -13.48 -30.62 8.83
CA LYS A 36 -13.18 -29.85 7.62
C LYS A 36 -13.40 -28.33 7.74
N ARG A 37 -13.37 -27.77 8.95
CA ARG A 37 -13.44 -26.32 9.20
C ARG A 37 -12.30 -25.86 10.08
N TYR A 38 -11.59 -24.88 9.59
CA TYR A 38 -10.39 -24.34 10.19
C TYR A 38 -10.54 -22.86 10.48
N SER A 39 -10.05 -22.42 11.64
CA SER A 39 -9.64 -21.03 11.82
C SER A 39 -8.18 -20.92 11.43
N LEU A 40 -7.82 -19.83 10.77
CA LEU A 40 -6.47 -19.56 10.30
C LEU A 40 -6.16 -18.11 10.61
N LYS A 41 -5.02 -17.85 11.24
CA LYS A 41 -4.52 -16.47 11.36
C LYS A 41 -3.82 -16.11 10.06
N VAL A 42 -3.97 -14.86 9.64
CA VAL A 42 -3.44 -14.41 8.35
C VAL A 42 -2.67 -13.09 8.50
N PHE A 43 -1.50 -13.02 7.87
CA PHE A 43 -0.74 -11.79 7.68
C PHE A 43 -0.90 -11.30 6.24
N ARG A 44 -1.41 -10.08 6.07
CA ARG A 44 -1.53 -9.42 4.76
C ARG A 44 -0.25 -8.72 4.31
N GLU A 45 0.58 -8.35 5.28
CA GLU A 45 1.71 -7.44 5.07
C GLU A 45 2.72 -7.97 4.04
N TRP A 46 2.82 -9.30 3.91
CA TRP A 46 3.79 -9.95 3.03
C TRP A 46 3.57 -9.66 1.54
N PHE A 47 2.32 -9.69 1.06
CA PHE A 47 1.99 -9.37 -0.34
C PHE A 47 1.48 -7.94 -0.50
N GLY A 48 1.03 -7.32 0.58
CA GLY A 48 0.59 -5.93 0.59
C GLY A 48 -0.61 -5.68 -0.33
N THR A 49 -1.50 -6.67 -0.50
CA THR A 49 -2.78 -6.49 -1.20
C THR A 49 -3.75 -5.65 -0.37
N ARG A 50 -4.71 -4.98 -1.02
CA ARG A 50 -5.70 -4.15 -0.34
C ARG A 50 -6.69 -5.03 0.43
N ALA A 51 -6.98 -4.71 1.68
CA ALA A 51 -8.06 -5.34 2.43
C ALA A 51 -9.42 -5.00 1.81
N GLU A 52 -10.25 -6.02 1.64
CA GLU A 52 -11.60 -6.00 1.10
C GLU A 52 -12.57 -6.59 2.13
N THR A 53 -13.85 -6.24 1.99
CA THR A 53 -14.91 -6.88 2.77
C THR A 53 -15.47 -8.04 1.99
N HIS A 54 -15.38 -9.24 2.55
CA HIS A 54 -15.89 -10.46 1.94
C HIS A 54 -17.18 -10.90 2.63
N PRO A 55 -18.20 -11.35 1.89
CA PRO A 55 -19.38 -11.93 2.48
C PRO A 55 -19.05 -13.26 3.18
N GLU A 56 -19.85 -13.62 4.17
CA GLU A 56 -19.79 -14.97 4.76
C GLU A 56 -20.02 -16.02 3.65
N GLY A 57 -19.20 -17.06 3.63
CA GLY A 57 -19.24 -18.11 2.59
C GLY A 57 -18.48 -17.79 1.31
N ALA A 58 -17.76 -16.66 1.24
CA ALA A 58 -16.85 -16.37 0.13
C ALA A 58 -15.82 -17.50 -0.08
N THR A 59 -15.53 -17.82 -1.34
CA THR A 59 -14.58 -18.88 -1.69
C THR A 59 -13.15 -18.40 -1.49
N ALA A 60 -12.41 -19.10 -0.65
CA ALA A 60 -10.97 -18.92 -0.46
C ALA A 60 -10.22 -20.11 -1.09
N TYR A 61 -9.12 -19.82 -1.78
CA TYR A 61 -8.19 -20.85 -2.24
C TYR A 61 -6.98 -20.86 -1.31
N VAL A 62 -6.65 -22.04 -0.79
CA VAL A 62 -5.55 -22.24 0.15
C VAL A 62 -4.54 -23.16 -0.50
N LEU A 63 -3.33 -22.64 -0.74
CA LEU A 63 -2.25 -23.36 -1.42
C LEU A 63 -1.11 -23.64 -0.45
N GLN A 64 -0.69 -24.91 -0.39
CA GLN A 64 0.58 -25.33 0.21
C GLN A 64 1.65 -25.31 -0.88
N LEU A 65 2.82 -24.71 -0.59
CA LEU A 65 3.94 -24.73 -1.53
C LEU A 65 4.59 -26.12 -1.51
N GLY A 66 4.77 -26.72 -2.68
CA GLY A 66 5.36 -28.04 -2.81
C GLY A 66 6.77 -28.14 -2.21
N HIS A 67 7.09 -29.32 -1.69
CA HIS A 67 8.33 -29.67 -0.96
C HIS A 67 9.64 -29.55 -1.78
N GLU A 68 9.56 -29.39 -3.10
CA GLU A 68 10.72 -29.53 -4.01
C GLU A 68 11.53 -28.25 -4.25
N GLN A 69 11.05 -27.10 -3.81
CA GLN A 69 11.94 -25.97 -3.63
C GLN A 69 12.39 -26.00 -2.16
N PRO A 70 13.71 -25.91 -1.84
CA PRO A 70 14.09 -25.49 -0.51
C PRO A 70 13.22 -24.27 -0.22
N PRO A 71 12.59 -24.14 0.97
CA PRO A 71 11.73 -23.00 1.28
C PRO A 71 12.55 -21.84 0.83
N ALA A 72 12.19 -21.25 -0.33
CA ALA A 72 13.07 -20.26 -0.92
C ALA A 72 13.18 -19.29 0.24
N LEU A 73 14.41 -19.09 0.73
CA LEU A 73 14.66 -18.13 1.79
C LEU A 73 14.09 -16.87 1.18
N TRP A 74 12.82 -16.62 1.48
CA TRP A 74 11.95 -15.74 0.72
C TRP A 74 12.39 -14.44 1.33
N THR A 75 13.50 -13.92 0.79
CA THR A 75 14.09 -12.68 1.20
C THR A 75 12.93 -11.72 1.25
N ALA A 76 12.66 -11.24 2.46
CA ALA A 76 11.34 -10.86 2.98
C ALA A 76 10.73 -9.61 2.35
N ASP A 77 10.97 -9.40 1.06
CA ASP A 77 10.68 -8.18 0.34
C ASP A 77 10.54 -8.51 -1.15
N LEU A 78 9.33 -8.96 -1.56
CA LEU A 78 9.02 -9.03 -2.99
C LEU A 78 9.23 -7.64 -3.61
N PRO A 79 9.94 -7.52 -4.74
CA PRO A 79 10.08 -6.23 -5.40
C PRO A 79 8.70 -5.69 -5.77
N GLU A 80 8.54 -4.36 -5.69
CA GLU A 80 7.35 -3.70 -6.23
C GLU A 80 7.25 -3.95 -7.73
N GLY A 81 6.04 -4.22 -8.23
CA GLY A 81 5.82 -4.47 -9.64
C GLY A 81 4.78 -5.54 -9.93
N LEU A 82 4.70 -5.92 -11.20
CA LEU A 82 3.80 -6.96 -11.67
C LEU A 82 4.40 -8.34 -11.33
N ALA A 83 3.78 -9.03 -10.37
CA ALA A 83 4.05 -10.43 -10.12
C ALA A 83 3.12 -11.29 -11.00
N ARG A 84 3.68 -12.33 -11.60
CA ARG A 84 2.94 -13.29 -12.43
C ARG A 84 2.99 -14.65 -11.76
N PHE A 85 1.83 -15.14 -11.36
CA PHE A 85 1.65 -16.46 -10.79
C PHE A 85 1.02 -17.35 -11.84
N LYS A 86 1.39 -18.63 -11.86
CA LYS A 86 0.65 -19.66 -12.59
C LYS A 86 0.28 -20.73 -11.59
N GLU A 87 -1.00 -21.06 -11.55
CA GLU A 87 -1.46 -22.24 -10.84
C GLU A 87 -1.41 -23.41 -11.82
N GLN A 88 -0.69 -24.47 -11.48
CA GLN A 88 -0.63 -25.69 -12.28
C GLN A 88 -1.54 -26.73 -11.62
N PRO A 89 -2.73 -27.00 -12.17
CA PRO A 89 -3.64 -27.95 -11.56
C PRO A 89 -3.07 -29.37 -11.68
N TYR A 90 -3.12 -30.09 -10.57
CA TYR A 90 -2.90 -31.54 -10.52
C TYR A 90 -4.26 -32.21 -10.26
N LEU A 91 -4.82 -32.84 -11.30
CA LEU A 91 -6.13 -33.48 -11.18
C LEU A 91 -6.03 -34.94 -11.64
N LEU A 92 -6.52 -35.88 -10.83
CA LEU A 92 -6.59 -37.30 -11.19
C LEU A 92 -5.25 -37.91 -11.66
N ALA A 93 -4.14 -37.55 -11.00
CA ALA A 93 -2.79 -37.96 -11.37
C ALA A 93 -2.26 -37.42 -12.72
N HIS A 94 -2.91 -36.39 -13.27
CA HIS A 94 -2.44 -35.67 -14.45
C HIS A 94 -2.05 -34.23 -14.10
N GLU A 95 -0.84 -33.85 -14.50
CA GLU A 95 -0.37 -32.47 -14.50
C GLU A 95 -0.73 -31.81 -15.83
N LEU A 96 -1.39 -30.66 -15.76
CA LEU A 96 -1.51 -29.79 -16.92
C LEU A 96 -0.15 -29.15 -17.21
N ASP A 97 0.18 -28.96 -18.48
CA ASP A 97 1.39 -28.23 -18.88
C ASP A 97 1.29 -26.79 -18.37
N LEU A 98 2.30 -26.35 -17.60
CA LEU A 98 2.39 -25.00 -17.07
C LEU A 98 2.33 -23.93 -18.18
N ALA A 99 2.80 -24.24 -19.39
CA ALA A 99 2.71 -23.34 -20.53
C ALA A 99 1.24 -23.03 -20.90
N THR A 100 0.35 -24.00 -20.73
CA THR A 100 -1.09 -23.90 -21.01
C THR A 100 -1.89 -23.28 -19.87
N CYS A 101 -1.31 -23.22 -18.67
CA CYS A 101 -1.96 -22.62 -17.50
C CYS A 101 -1.98 -21.08 -17.63
N PRO A 102 -3.15 -20.44 -17.44
CA PRO A 102 -3.26 -18.98 -17.49
C PRO A 102 -2.45 -18.34 -16.36
N ALA A 103 -1.85 -17.18 -16.63
CA ALA A 103 -1.17 -16.40 -15.62
C ALA A 103 -2.17 -15.55 -14.84
N ILE A 104 -2.03 -15.55 -13.51
CA ILE A 104 -2.65 -14.62 -12.59
C ILE A 104 -1.66 -13.48 -12.39
N GLU A 105 -2.02 -12.30 -12.88
CA GLU A 105 -1.20 -11.10 -12.73
C GLU A 105 -1.65 -10.30 -11.51
N VAL A 106 -0.72 -9.99 -10.61
CA VAL A 106 -1.00 -9.25 -9.39
C VAL A 106 0.02 -8.14 -9.25
N GLN A 107 -0.46 -6.91 -9.07
CA GLN A 107 0.41 -5.77 -8.82
C GLN A 107 0.81 -5.76 -7.33
N ILE A 108 2.08 -6.06 -7.05
CA ILE A 108 2.65 -5.94 -5.71
C ILE A 108 2.98 -4.47 -5.45
N GLN A 109 2.25 -3.87 -4.52
CA GLN A 109 2.38 -2.44 -4.17
C GLN A 109 2.98 -2.20 -2.78
N LYS A 110 3.28 -3.26 -2.02
CA LYS A 110 3.79 -3.18 -0.64
C LYS A 110 2.92 -2.28 0.28
N ARG A 111 1.59 -2.32 0.12
CA ARG A 111 0.67 -1.36 0.76
C ARG A 111 0.84 -1.29 2.28
N ALA A 112 1.01 -2.43 2.95
CA ALA A 112 1.17 -2.50 4.40
C ALA A 112 2.51 -1.95 4.93
N GLN A 113 3.51 -1.80 4.07
CA GLN A 113 4.80 -1.17 4.42
C GLN A 113 4.80 0.33 4.15
N ARG A 114 3.76 0.85 3.47
CA ARG A 114 3.66 2.26 3.09
C ARG A 114 2.88 3.03 4.17
N PRO A 115 3.20 4.31 4.39
CA PRO A 115 2.42 5.10 5.32
C PRO A 115 1.05 5.47 4.71
N ALA A 116 0.05 5.70 5.57
CA ALA A 116 -1.17 6.39 5.18
C ALA A 116 -0.82 7.78 4.60
N ALA A 117 -1.56 8.26 3.61
CA ALA A 117 -1.31 9.58 3.04
C ALA A 117 -1.78 10.70 4.00
N PRO A 118 -1.08 11.85 4.06
CA PRO A 118 -1.60 13.01 4.78
C PRO A 118 -3.00 13.38 4.28
N THR A 119 -3.80 14.02 5.12
CA THR A 119 -5.13 14.52 4.74
C THR A 119 -5.28 15.98 5.09
N ASN A 120 -6.30 16.63 4.53
CA ASN A 120 -6.63 18.02 4.78
C ASN A 120 -5.41 18.94 4.51
N LEU A 121 -4.84 18.82 3.31
CA LEU A 121 -3.78 19.69 2.83
C LEU A 121 -4.32 21.12 2.71
N ARG A 122 -3.64 22.06 3.36
CA ARG A 122 -4.02 23.47 3.43
C ARG A 122 -2.85 24.36 3.06
N VAL A 123 -3.15 25.49 2.46
CA VAL A 123 -2.18 26.55 2.19
C VAL A 123 -2.69 27.83 2.85
N PHE A 124 -1.88 28.45 3.70
CA PHE A 124 -2.29 29.56 4.57
C PHE A 124 -3.55 29.22 5.41
N GLU A 125 -3.65 27.96 5.86
CA GLU A 125 -4.83 27.38 6.55
C GLU A 125 -6.13 27.34 5.72
N ASP A 126 -6.08 27.65 4.43
CA ASP A 126 -7.18 27.46 3.49
C ASP A 126 -7.02 26.11 2.74
N GLY A 127 -8.01 25.24 2.92
CA GLY A 127 -8.09 23.92 2.28
C GLY A 127 -8.98 23.86 1.02
N ALA A 128 -9.60 24.98 0.64
CA ALA A 128 -10.58 25.03 -0.45
C ALA A 128 -10.09 25.86 -1.63
N HIS A 129 -9.73 27.13 -1.41
CA HIS A 129 -9.40 28.08 -2.47
C HIS A 129 -8.20 28.97 -2.13
N PRO A 130 -7.06 28.37 -1.72
CA PRO A 130 -5.92 29.17 -1.25
C PRO A 130 -5.35 30.05 -2.36
N THR A 131 -5.01 31.27 -1.98
CA THR A 131 -4.37 32.26 -2.86
C THR A 131 -3.02 32.71 -2.32
N TYR A 132 -2.12 33.19 -3.18
CA TYR A 132 -0.83 33.74 -2.79
C TYR A 132 -0.45 34.99 -3.58
N THR A 133 0.38 35.84 -2.99
CA THR A 133 0.94 37.04 -3.66
C THR A 133 2.35 36.75 -4.21
N THR A 134 2.72 37.39 -5.31
CA THR A 134 4.08 37.28 -5.88
C THR A 134 5.15 37.59 -4.84
N GLY A 135 6.19 36.75 -4.75
CA GLY A 135 7.32 36.97 -3.85
C GLY A 135 7.08 36.44 -2.43
N GLN A 136 5.89 35.95 -2.12
CA GLN A 136 5.53 35.42 -0.81
C GLN A 136 5.94 33.95 -0.68
N ASP A 137 6.46 33.57 0.50
CA ASP A 137 6.64 32.17 0.88
C ASP A 137 5.29 31.49 1.09
N ILE A 138 5.19 30.21 0.73
CA ILE A 138 3.95 29.43 0.85
C ILE A 138 3.99 28.62 2.14
N ALA A 139 3.09 28.94 3.07
CA ALA A 139 2.87 28.13 4.27
C ALA A 139 1.89 27.00 3.93
N VAL A 140 2.34 25.77 4.08
CA VAL A 140 1.59 24.54 3.81
C VAL A 140 1.38 23.79 5.10
N ASN A 141 0.21 23.20 5.31
CA ASN A 141 -0.10 22.40 6.48
C ASN A 141 -0.96 21.20 6.11
N TRP A 142 -0.97 20.16 6.93
CA TRP A 142 -1.76 18.95 6.74
C TRP A 142 -2.09 18.30 8.08
N THR A 143 -3.06 17.39 8.05
CA THR A 143 -3.45 16.59 9.21
C THR A 143 -2.72 15.24 9.19
N PRO A 144 -1.96 14.90 10.24
CA PRO A 144 -1.33 13.59 10.38
C PRO A 144 -2.35 12.47 10.48
N THR A 145 -2.12 11.41 9.70
CA THR A 145 -2.96 10.20 9.66
C THR A 145 -2.16 8.96 9.93
N SER A 146 -2.75 7.96 10.57
CA SER A 146 -2.15 6.65 10.79
C SER A 146 -3.02 5.58 10.14
N GLU A 147 -2.42 4.54 9.55
CA GLU A 147 -3.14 3.43 8.92
C GLU A 147 -4.12 2.76 9.89
N LEU A 148 -3.74 2.67 11.17
CA LEU A 148 -4.55 2.06 12.22
C LEU A 148 -5.74 2.94 12.66
N ARG A 149 -5.75 4.23 12.28
CA ARG A 149 -6.90 5.13 12.49
C ARG A 149 -7.88 5.11 11.31
N PHE A 150 -7.48 4.56 10.16
CA PHE A 150 -8.33 4.51 8.99
C PHE A 150 -9.34 3.36 9.13
N GLY A 151 -10.59 3.68 9.49
CA GLY A 151 -11.70 2.71 9.55
C GLY A 151 -11.96 2.06 10.91
N PHE A 152 -11.20 2.41 11.96
CA PHE A 152 -11.40 1.86 13.31
C PHE A 152 -11.49 2.98 14.37
N ASN A 153 -12.46 2.86 15.28
CA ASN A 153 -12.50 3.67 16.50
C ASN A 153 -11.40 3.18 17.45
N VAL A 154 -10.18 3.67 17.26
CA VAL A 154 -9.06 3.30 18.12
C VAL A 154 -9.16 4.04 19.45
N VAL A 155 -9.25 3.30 20.55
CA VAL A 155 -9.28 3.86 21.93
C VAL A 155 -7.93 4.50 22.29
N GLN A 156 -6.86 4.14 21.58
CA GLN A 156 -5.52 4.66 21.78
C GLN A 156 -5.07 5.47 20.56
N ASN A 157 -4.57 6.68 20.81
CA ASN A 157 -4.04 7.57 19.78
C ASN A 157 -2.71 7.03 19.25
N LEU A 158 -2.73 6.28 18.15
CA LEU A 158 -1.53 5.70 17.55
C LEU A 158 -0.81 6.73 16.69
N GLU A 159 0.51 6.83 16.86
CA GLU A 159 1.36 7.78 16.14
C GLU A 159 1.26 7.57 14.62
N CYS A 160 1.27 8.67 13.86
CA CYS A 160 1.52 8.60 12.43
C CYS A 160 2.99 8.21 12.26
N ARG A 161 3.30 7.18 11.46
CA ARG A 161 4.69 6.77 11.20
C ARG A 161 5.09 7.23 9.81
N ALA A 162 5.90 8.27 9.72
CA ALA A 162 6.55 8.69 8.48
C ALA A 162 7.83 9.48 8.79
N ASP A 163 8.88 9.20 8.02
CA ASP A 163 10.19 9.84 8.15
C ASP A 163 10.23 11.21 7.45
N ALA A 164 9.37 11.38 6.45
CA ALA A 164 9.27 12.62 5.67
C ALA A 164 7.87 12.82 5.08
N THR A 165 7.58 14.08 4.77
CA THR A 165 6.47 14.49 3.92
C THR A 165 7.03 15.01 2.61
N VAL A 166 6.57 14.45 1.50
CA VAL A 166 6.95 14.89 0.16
C VAL A 166 5.81 15.68 -0.46
N VAL A 167 6.07 16.93 -0.81
CA VAL A 167 5.14 17.78 -1.55
C VAL A 167 5.60 17.87 -2.99
N GLN A 168 4.81 17.33 -3.90
CA GLN A 168 4.96 17.55 -5.33
C GLN A 168 4.36 18.91 -5.68
N VAL A 169 5.06 19.64 -6.53
CA VAL A 169 4.59 20.87 -7.15
C VAL A 169 4.25 20.57 -8.60
N LEU A 170 3.01 20.83 -9.00
CA LEU A 170 2.50 20.53 -10.34
C LEU A 170 1.87 21.77 -10.97
N THR A 171 1.84 21.80 -12.29
CA THR A 171 0.95 22.70 -13.04
C THR A 171 -0.52 22.41 -12.71
N THR A 172 -1.42 23.34 -13.00
CA THR A 172 -2.88 23.12 -12.87
C THR A 172 -3.37 21.96 -13.75
N GLY A 173 -2.70 21.71 -14.89
CA GLY A 173 -2.92 20.56 -15.77
C GLY A 173 -2.36 19.23 -15.25
N GLY A 174 -1.72 19.19 -14.07
CA GLY A 174 -1.21 17.97 -13.44
C GLY A 174 0.18 17.53 -13.90
N THR A 175 0.91 18.35 -14.67
CA THR A 175 2.32 18.08 -15.01
C THR A 175 3.21 18.38 -13.82
N LEU A 176 4.00 17.40 -13.37
CA LEU A 176 4.97 17.53 -12.29
C LEU A 176 6.09 18.52 -12.66
N LYS A 177 6.33 19.52 -11.82
CA LYS A 177 7.45 20.46 -11.92
C LYS A 177 8.63 20.05 -11.03
N GLY A 178 8.35 19.43 -9.89
CA GLY A 178 9.34 18.84 -9.01
C GLY A 178 8.79 18.54 -7.63
N GLU A 179 9.68 18.18 -6.70
CA GLU A 179 9.30 17.73 -5.37
C GLU A 179 10.12 18.42 -4.28
N LEU A 180 9.50 18.61 -3.13
CA LEU A 180 10.11 19.15 -1.92
C LEU A 180 9.87 18.15 -0.78
N ALA A 181 10.94 17.76 -0.10
CA ALA A 181 10.86 16.85 1.04
C ALA A 181 11.05 17.61 2.34
N PHE A 182 10.15 17.39 3.29
CA PHE A 182 10.19 17.91 4.65
C PHE A 182 10.39 16.76 5.63
N ALA A 183 11.24 16.96 6.62
CA ALA A 183 11.50 15.93 7.62
C ALA A 183 10.28 15.70 8.53
N GLY A 184 10.01 14.43 8.82
CA GLY A 184 8.89 13.99 9.64
C GLY A 184 7.52 14.15 8.97
N ASN A 185 6.49 14.10 9.82
CA ASN A 185 5.09 14.02 9.44
C ASN A 185 4.22 15.09 10.11
N THR A 186 4.83 15.98 10.89
CA THR A 186 4.13 17.01 11.67
C THR A 186 4.54 18.41 11.24
N GLY A 187 3.61 19.34 11.39
CA GLY A 187 3.87 20.77 11.37
C GLY A 187 3.55 21.46 10.05
N ALA A 188 3.45 22.79 10.14
CA ALA A 188 3.43 23.64 8.97
C ALA A 188 4.81 23.62 8.31
N ALA A 189 4.83 23.40 7.01
CA ALA A 189 6.01 23.47 6.17
C ALA A 189 6.00 24.77 5.37
N THR A 190 7.16 25.35 5.15
CA THR A 190 7.30 26.55 4.32
C THR A 190 8.00 26.18 3.02
N ILE A 191 7.32 26.40 1.90
CA ILE A 191 7.95 26.43 0.57
C ILE A 191 8.41 27.87 0.35
N THR A 192 9.72 28.09 0.32
CA THR A 192 10.25 29.43 0.11
C THR A 192 9.97 29.90 -1.33
N ASN A 193 9.75 31.20 -1.51
CA ASN A 193 9.54 31.78 -2.83
C ASN A 193 10.65 31.42 -3.84
N PRO A 194 11.95 31.42 -3.48
CA PRO A 194 13.00 30.95 -4.38
C PRO A 194 12.83 29.48 -4.81
N GLN A 195 12.45 28.58 -3.91
CA GLN A 195 12.18 27.17 -4.24
C GLN A 195 10.97 27.07 -5.19
N LEU A 196 9.89 27.80 -4.89
CA LEU A 196 8.69 27.79 -5.72
C LEU A 196 8.98 28.33 -7.12
N VAL A 197 9.69 29.45 -7.24
CA VAL A 197 10.05 30.06 -8.53
C VAL A 197 10.96 29.12 -9.34
N ALA A 198 11.92 28.45 -8.68
CA ALA A 198 12.79 27.48 -9.33
C ALA A 198 12.02 26.29 -9.93
N LEU A 199 10.92 25.87 -9.29
CA LEU A 199 10.08 24.77 -9.77
C LEU A 199 9.05 25.23 -10.81
N MET A 200 8.33 26.32 -10.53
CA MET A 200 7.20 26.77 -11.34
C MET A 200 7.64 27.49 -12.62
N GLY A 201 8.80 28.15 -12.63
CA GLY A 201 9.23 29.00 -13.72
C GLY A 201 8.24 30.16 -13.94
N THR A 202 7.53 30.16 -15.07
CA THR A 202 6.58 31.21 -15.46
C THR A 202 5.12 30.94 -15.07
N GLU A 203 4.83 29.77 -14.52
CA GLU A 203 3.48 29.40 -14.12
C GLU A 203 3.02 30.24 -12.91
N ALA A 204 1.78 30.74 -12.95
CA ALA A 204 1.19 31.53 -11.87
C ALA A 204 0.34 30.68 -10.93
N ASP A 205 -0.46 29.76 -11.46
CA ASP A 205 -1.28 28.86 -10.67
C ASP A 205 -0.66 27.47 -10.64
N PHE A 206 -0.82 26.77 -9.52
CA PHE A 206 -0.19 25.48 -9.33
C PHE A 206 -1.00 24.56 -8.44
N LYS A 207 -0.61 23.29 -8.43
CA LYS A 207 -1.14 22.28 -7.53
C LYS A 207 -0.04 21.81 -6.59
N LEU A 208 -0.41 21.60 -5.34
CA LEU A 208 0.43 20.90 -4.37
C LEU A 208 -0.19 19.54 -4.12
N ARG A 209 0.64 18.51 -4.14
CA ARG A 209 0.23 17.15 -3.80
C ARG A 209 1.13 16.59 -2.71
N ALA A 210 0.55 16.24 -1.57
CA ALA A 210 1.28 15.79 -0.40
C ALA A 210 1.23 14.27 -0.23
N PHE A 211 2.38 13.69 0.08
CA PHE A 211 2.57 12.27 0.39
C PHE A 211 3.38 12.13 1.67
N TYR A 212 3.19 11.01 2.37
CA TYR A 212 4.15 10.58 3.38
C TYR A 212 5.15 9.59 2.80
N SER A 213 6.35 9.57 3.37
CA SER A 213 7.41 8.62 3.06
C SER A 213 7.91 7.97 4.35
N LEU A 214 8.02 6.65 4.35
CA LEU A 214 8.53 5.84 5.45
C LEU A 214 9.49 4.80 4.87
N ALA A 215 10.72 4.74 5.38
CA ALA A 215 11.75 3.80 4.92
C ALA A 215 11.97 3.81 3.39
N GLY A 216 11.85 4.98 2.75
CA GLY A 216 11.97 5.13 1.30
C GLY A 216 10.72 4.75 0.48
N LEU A 217 9.64 4.29 1.14
CA LEU A 217 8.37 3.98 0.51
C LEU A 217 7.35 5.12 0.72
N ARG A 218 6.79 5.59 -0.40
CA ARG A 218 5.78 6.66 -0.41
C ARG A 218 4.36 6.12 -0.17
N SER A 219 3.48 6.91 0.44
CA SER A 219 2.05 6.60 0.49
C SER A 219 1.48 6.37 -0.92
N LEU A 220 0.58 5.39 -1.07
CA LEU A 220 -0.05 5.11 -2.37
C LEU A 220 -1.06 6.18 -2.76
N ASN A 221 -1.73 6.75 -1.77
CA ASN A 221 -2.65 7.85 -1.92
C ASN A 221 -1.94 9.18 -1.62
N PHE A 222 -2.63 10.27 -1.88
CA PHE A 222 -2.18 11.63 -1.63
C PHE A 222 -3.36 12.54 -1.36
N ASP A 223 -3.08 13.71 -0.82
CA ASP A 223 -4.00 14.83 -0.81
C ASP A 223 -3.50 15.94 -1.75
N GLU A 224 -4.40 16.65 -2.41
CA GLU A 224 -4.08 17.62 -3.46
C GLU A 224 -4.89 18.90 -3.30
N ILE A 225 -4.23 20.04 -3.47
CA ILE A 225 -4.87 21.36 -3.46
C ILE A 225 -4.36 22.23 -4.60
N THR A 226 -5.24 23.07 -5.15
CA THR A 226 -4.87 24.07 -6.17
C THR A 226 -4.68 25.43 -5.51
N VAL A 227 -3.52 26.05 -5.73
CA VAL A 227 -3.16 27.37 -5.22
C VAL A 227 -3.18 28.35 -6.38
N ARG A 228 -3.84 29.49 -6.19
CA ARG A 228 -4.02 30.51 -7.23
C ARG A 228 -3.29 31.80 -6.89
N LYS A 229 -2.77 32.47 -7.89
CA LYS A 229 -2.18 33.78 -7.71
C LYS A 229 -3.28 34.84 -7.57
N THR A 230 -3.14 35.74 -6.60
CA THR A 230 -4.01 36.92 -6.45
C THR A 230 -3.65 38.04 -7.42
#